data_AF-A0A833WW33-F1
#
_entry.id   AF-A0A833WW33-F1
#
_cell.length_a   1.000
_cell.length_b   1.000
_cell.length_c   1.000
_cell.angle_alpha   90.00
_cell.angle_beta   90.00
_cell.angle_gamma   90.00
#
_symmetry.space_group_name_H-M   'P 1'
#
loop_
_entity.id
_entity.type
_entity.pdbx_description
1 polymer ?
#
loop_
_entity_poly.entity_id
_entity_poly.type
_entity_poly.pdbx_seq_one_letter_code
_entity_poly.pdbx_strand_id
1 'polypeptide(L)'
;MAEESAAMNAPEETINPATNNEYRWPTWLAEKIKHAKSIALNRPSCRTIFSIYRVPHSLRELNKEVYTPQVISIGPFHCRSQKLQSMEIYKLRYFRRFMERITKINRDEMLASIIQDSEERVRGCYAEAISFDSDTLRQIILVDATFIIEFFLRAWSEQFLGDDDSIEAEPWALLSWIKSDLILLENQLPFFIIEKLYELLPLDQSPSIYPSSFLELTFNFFEYKNVQMIRHDEIDSEKVMHFVDLLRYFYLPPHQMLLPKEVLM
;
A
#
# COMPACT_ATOMS: atom_id res chain seq x y z
N MET A 1 -44.44 -44.28 75.09
CA MET A 1 -45.02 -43.17 74.29
C MET A 1 -43.92 -42.60 73.44
N ALA A 2 -44.18 -42.48 72.14
CA ALA A 2 -43.42 -41.73 71.12
C ALA A 2 -41.98 -42.25 70.87
N GLU A 3 -41.43 -42.28 69.67
CA GLU A 3 -41.89 -41.98 68.31
C GLU A 3 -40.80 -42.55 67.38
N GLU A 4 -41.17 -42.70 66.11
CA GLU A 4 -40.44 -43.26 64.97
C GLU A 4 -38.99 -42.72 64.78
N SER A 5 -38.09 -43.49 64.16
CA SER A 5 -37.83 -43.28 62.73
C SER A 5 -36.96 -44.40 62.15
N ALA A 6 -37.35 -44.82 60.95
CA ALA A 6 -36.98 -46.04 60.27
C ALA A 6 -35.55 -46.05 59.71
N ALA A 7 -34.89 -47.20 59.86
CA ALA A 7 -33.77 -47.59 59.01
C ALA A 7 -34.34 -48.40 57.83
N MET A 8 -34.38 -47.81 56.63
CA MET A 8 -34.61 -48.52 55.37
C MET A 8 -33.39 -48.33 54.46
N ASN A 9 -32.72 -49.45 54.19
CA ASN A 9 -31.70 -49.59 53.15
C ASN A 9 -32.35 -49.59 51.76
N ALA A 10 -31.75 -48.85 50.82
CA ALA A 10 -31.60 -49.17 49.39
C ALA A 10 -30.98 -47.95 48.64
N PRO A 11 -30.43 -48.11 47.43
CA PRO A 11 -29.40 -49.05 46.97
C PRO A 11 -28.14 -48.30 46.49
N GLU A 12 -27.07 -49.05 46.20
CA GLU A 12 -25.83 -48.54 45.57
C GLU A 12 -26.13 -47.90 44.21
N GLU A 13 -26.00 -46.57 44.11
CA GLU A 13 -25.83 -45.88 42.83
C GLU A 13 -24.34 -45.74 42.53
N THR A 14 -23.90 -46.54 41.57
CA THR A 14 -22.63 -46.42 40.86
C THR A 14 -22.43 -45.02 40.31
N ILE A 15 -21.43 -44.30 40.84
CA ILE A 15 -20.95 -43.02 40.32
C ILE A 15 -20.38 -43.27 38.92
N ASN A 16 -21.09 -42.81 37.89
CA ASN A 16 -20.65 -42.84 36.51
C ASN A 16 -19.79 -41.58 36.23
N PRO A 17 -18.49 -41.68 35.91
CA PRO A 17 -17.61 -40.53 35.76
C PRO A 17 -17.60 -40.05 34.30
N ALA A 18 -18.62 -39.30 33.88
CA ALA A 18 -18.57 -38.66 32.57
C ALA A 18 -19.53 -37.46 32.48
N THR A 19 -19.12 -36.32 33.05
CA THR A 19 -19.57 -35.02 32.55
C THR A 19 -18.35 -34.14 32.28
N ASN A 20 -17.50 -34.61 31.36
CA ASN A 20 -16.57 -33.73 30.68
C ASN A 20 -17.38 -32.97 29.62
N ASN A 21 -18.13 -31.96 30.05
CA ASN A 21 -18.87 -31.08 29.17
C ASN A 21 -17.88 -30.07 28.57
N GLU A 22 -16.95 -30.56 27.75
CA GLU A 22 -16.19 -29.72 26.83
C GLU A 22 -17.20 -29.19 25.81
N TYR A 23 -17.57 -27.92 25.94
CA TYR A 23 -18.26 -27.19 24.89
C TYR A 23 -17.41 -27.21 23.61
N ARG A 24 -17.61 -28.23 22.79
CA ARG A 24 -16.94 -28.40 21.51
C ARG A 24 -17.65 -27.49 20.52
N TRP A 25 -16.97 -26.45 20.06
CA TRP A 25 -17.51 -25.53 19.06
C TRP A 25 -18.04 -26.30 17.84
N PRO A 26 -19.16 -25.86 17.23
CA PRO A 26 -19.65 -26.46 16.00
C PRO A 26 -18.56 -26.54 14.92
N THR A 27 -18.53 -27.62 14.15
CA THR A 27 -17.52 -27.86 13.10
C THR A 27 -17.40 -26.71 12.11
N TRP A 28 -18.52 -26.10 11.72
CA TRP A 28 -18.54 -24.95 10.82
C TRP A 28 -17.76 -23.74 11.37
N LEU A 29 -17.77 -23.54 12.69
CA LEU A 29 -17.05 -22.45 13.34
C LEU A 29 -15.56 -22.77 13.45
N ALA A 30 -15.21 -24.02 13.75
CA ALA A 30 -13.82 -24.49 13.72
C ALA A 30 -13.21 -24.37 12.31
N GLU A 31 -13.98 -24.67 11.26
CA GLU A 31 -13.58 -24.48 9.87
C GLU A 31 -13.42 -23.00 9.51
N LYS A 32 -14.36 -22.13 9.92
CA LYS A 32 -14.20 -20.68 9.75
C LYS A 32 -12.98 -20.13 10.48
N ILE A 33 -12.71 -20.58 11.71
CA ILE A 33 -11.51 -20.20 12.47
C ILE A 33 -10.25 -20.73 11.79
N LYS A 34 -10.25 -21.96 11.29
CA LYS A 34 -9.12 -22.55 10.55
C LYS A 34 -8.87 -21.79 9.25
N HIS A 35 -9.93 -21.40 8.55
CA HIS A 35 -9.86 -20.58 7.34
C HIS A 35 -9.32 -19.17 7.65
N ALA A 36 -9.86 -18.50 8.67
CA ALA A 36 -9.37 -17.21 9.14
C ALA A 36 -7.89 -17.27 9.57
N LYS A 37 -7.49 -18.33 10.27
CA LYS A 37 -6.08 -18.60 10.61
C LYS A 37 -5.23 -18.86 9.38
N SER A 38 -5.70 -19.60 8.37
CA SER A 38 -4.95 -19.78 7.12
C SER A 38 -4.76 -18.48 6.33
N ILE A 39 -5.75 -17.60 6.35
CA ILE A 39 -5.63 -16.24 5.79
C ILE A 39 -4.61 -15.43 6.59
N ALA A 40 -4.62 -15.55 7.91
CA ALA A 40 -3.65 -14.89 8.79
C ALA A 40 -2.25 -15.51 8.75
N LEU A 41 -2.09 -16.78 8.35
CA LEU A 41 -0.82 -17.52 8.25
C LEU A 41 -0.19 -17.42 6.86
N ASN A 42 -0.98 -17.17 5.82
CA ASN A 42 -0.48 -16.68 4.52
C ASN A 42 -0.10 -15.19 4.57
N ARG A 43 -0.11 -14.56 5.77
CA ARG A 43 0.45 -13.22 5.92
C ARG A 43 1.97 -13.29 5.90
N PRO A 44 2.61 -12.30 5.28
CA PRO A 44 4.06 -12.14 5.38
C PRO A 44 4.46 -12.12 6.87
N SER A 45 5.58 -12.78 7.18
CA SER A 45 6.11 -12.90 8.55
C SER A 45 6.58 -11.56 9.14
N CYS A 46 6.54 -10.51 8.32
CA CYS A 46 7.00 -9.18 8.64
C CYS A 46 6.06 -8.53 9.66
N ARG A 47 6.63 -8.02 10.75
CA ARG A 47 5.96 -7.17 11.75
C ARG A 47 5.58 -5.79 11.20
N THR A 48 5.21 -5.70 9.92
CA THR A 48 4.77 -4.46 9.29
C THR A 48 3.36 -4.15 9.73
N ILE A 49 3.23 -3.04 10.45
CA ILE A 49 1.95 -2.37 10.64
C ILE A 49 1.46 -1.98 9.24
N PHE A 50 0.26 -2.39 8.86
CA PHE A 50 -0.35 -1.99 7.59
C PHE A 50 -0.35 -0.46 7.46
N SER A 51 -0.11 0.05 6.27
CA SER A 51 -0.13 1.49 5.98
C SER A 51 -1.16 1.87 4.93
N ILE A 52 -1.48 0.98 3.99
CA ILE A 52 -2.43 1.23 2.91
C ILE A 52 -3.74 0.50 3.20
N TYR A 53 -4.84 1.27 3.27
CA TYR A 53 -6.15 0.80 3.70
C TYR A 53 -7.20 1.09 2.61
N ARG A 54 -8.25 0.27 2.54
CA ARG A 54 -9.48 0.72 1.89
C ARG A 54 -10.26 1.64 2.81
N VAL A 55 -11.03 2.54 2.22
CA VAL A 55 -11.96 3.36 2.98
C VAL A 55 -13.06 2.46 3.53
N PRO A 56 -13.40 2.57 4.84
CA PRO A 56 -14.48 1.79 5.43
C PRO A 56 -15.77 1.85 4.60
N HIS A 57 -16.41 0.70 4.43
CA HIS A 57 -17.55 0.56 3.52
C HIS A 57 -18.66 1.59 3.80
N SER A 58 -18.98 1.82 5.07
CA SER A 58 -19.98 2.81 5.49
C SER A 58 -19.66 4.23 5.05
N LEU A 59 -18.38 4.64 5.09
CA LEU A 59 -17.96 5.96 4.59
C LEU A 59 -18.01 6.01 3.07
N ARG A 60 -17.58 4.93 2.41
CA ARG A 60 -17.59 4.83 0.96
C ARG A 60 -19.00 4.90 0.37
N GLU A 61 -20.01 4.37 1.06
CA GLU A 61 -21.41 4.45 0.63
C GLU A 61 -21.98 5.87 0.64
N LEU A 62 -21.48 6.75 1.51
CA LEU A 62 -21.92 8.15 1.55
C LEU A 62 -21.55 8.91 0.26
N ASN A 63 -20.36 8.64 -0.27
CA ASN A 63 -19.92 9.20 -1.55
C ASN A 63 -18.82 8.33 -2.18
N LYS A 64 -19.18 7.45 -3.10
CA LYS A 64 -18.25 6.49 -3.70
C LYS A 64 -17.20 7.16 -4.59
N GLU A 65 -17.56 8.27 -5.23
CA GLU A 65 -16.73 8.90 -6.26
C GLU A 65 -15.50 9.60 -5.66
N VAL A 66 -15.59 10.16 -4.45
CA VAL A 66 -14.46 10.84 -3.79
C VAL A 66 -13.36 9.87 -3.31
N TYR A 67 -13.65 8.57 -3.27
CA TYR A 67 -12.71 7.52 -2.86
C TYR A 67 -12.34 6.59 -4.02
N THR A 68 -12.75 6.93 -5.25
CA THR A 68 -12.45 6.15 -6.45
C THR A 68 -11.56 6.98 -7.37
N PRO A 69 -10.42 6.45 -7.82
CA PRO A 69 -9.59 7.15 -8.79
C PRO A 69 -10.37 7.42 -10.08
N GLN A 70 -10.22 8.63 -10.62
CA GLN A 70 -11.03 9.13 -11.72
C GLN A 70 -10.30 9.07 -13.06
N VAL A 71 -8.97 9.22 -13.05
CA VAL A 71 -8.11 9.24 -14.24
C VAL A 71 -7.09 8.11 -14.18
N ILE A 72 -6.40 7.91 -13.05
CA ILE A 72 -5.30 6.95 -12.95
C ILE A 72 -5.37 6.07 -11.70
N SER A 73 -5.32 4.77 -11.91
CA SER A 73 -5.13 3.79 -10.84
C SER A 73 -3.65 3.68 -10.50
N ILE A 74 -3.31 3.53 -9.22
CA ILE A 74 -1.97 3.23 -8.71
C ILE A 74 -2.11 2.13 -7.67
N GLY A 75 -1.33 1.07 -7.85
CA GLY A 75 -1.36 -0.10 -7.02
C GLY A 75 -2.55 -1.04 -7.30
N PRO A 76 -2.68 -2.10 -6.50
CA PRO A 76 -3.52 -3.26 -6.82
C PRO A 76 -5.02 -3.04 -6.55
N PHE A 77 -5.42 -2.04 -5.76
CA PHE A 77 -6.82 -1.90 -5.34
C PHE A 77 -7.77 -1.45 -6.46
N HIS A 78 -7.27 -0.73 -7.47
CA HIS A 78 -8.08 -0.17 -8.57
C HIS A 78 -7.58 -0.54 -9.98
N CYS A 79 -6.53 -1.36 -10.11
CA CYS A 79 -5.88 -1.63 -11.41
C CYS A 79 -6.77 -2.36 -12.44
N ARG A 80 -7.87 -2.98 -12.01
CA ARG A 80 -8.85 -3.64 -12.90
C ARG A 80 -10.01 -2.72 -13.31
N SER A 81 -9.95 -1.43 -13.00
CA SER A 81 -11.02 -0.50 -13.36
C SER A 81 -11.09 -0.29 -14.87
N GLN A 82 -12.17 -0.77 -15.50
CA GLN A 82 -12.41 -0.60 -16.94
C GLN A 82 -12.37 0.89 -17.36
N LYS A 83 -12.79 1.80 -16.47
CA LYS A 83 -12.83 3.25 -16.72
C LYS A 83 -11.45 3.88 -16.89
N LEU A 84 -10.39 3.23 -16.39
CA LEU A 84 -9.03 3.77 -16.32
C LEU A 84 -8.07 3.14 -17.34
N GLN A 85 -8.57 2.27 -18.22
CA GLN A 85 -7.75 1.53 -19.20
C GLN A 85 -6.99 2.41 -20.17
N SER A 86 -7.54 3.58 -20.53
CA SER A 86 -6.84 4.54 -21.40
C SER A 86 -5.52 5.00 -20.79
N MET A 87 -5.46 5.16 -19.47
CA MET A 87 -4.26 5.57 -18.76
C MET A 87 -3.21 4.46 -18.63
N GLU A 88 -3.61 3.18 -18.70
CA GLU A 88 -2.65 2.07 -18.66
C GLU A 88 -1.68 2.10 -19.87
N ILE A 89 -2.15 2.53 -21.04
CA ILE A 89 -1.29 2.71 -22.22
C ILE A 89 -0.22 3.79 -21.95
N TYR A 90 -0.59 4.89 -21.29
CA TYR A 90 0.35 5.94 -20.94
C TYR A 90 1.38 5.48 -19.91
N LYS A 91 0.97 4.68 -18.92
CA LYS A 91 1.93 4.09 -17.98
C LYS A 91 2.95 3.20 -18.67
N LEU A 92 2.54 2.39 -19.65
CA LEU A 92 3.47 1.57 -20.43
C LEU A 92 4.45 2.43 -21.26
N ARG A 93 3.99 3.56 -21.80
CA ARG A 93 4.88 4.53 -22.46
C ARG A 93 5.90 5.10 -21.48
N TYR A 94 5.48 5.44 -20.27
CA TYR A 94 6.36 5.97 -19.23
C TYR A 94 7.34 4.90 -18.74
N PHE A 95 6.89 3.66 -18.56
CA PHE A 95 7.76 2.52 -18.30
C PHE A 95 8.85 2.40 -19.38
N ARG A 96 8.50 2.48 -20.67
CA ARG A 96 9.49 2.48 -21.76
C ARG A 96 10.51 3.63 -21.61
N ARG A 97 10.07 4.84 -21.27
CA ARG A 97 10.96 5.99 -21.05
C ARG A 97 11.90 5.76 -19.87
N PHE A 98 11.38 5.24 -18.77
CA PHE A 98 12.20 4.87 -17.62
C PHE A 98 13.29 3.86 -18.01
N MET A 99 12.94 2.85 -18.79
CA MET A 99 13.90 1.86 -19.32
C MET A 99 14.97 2.46 -20.23
N GLU A 100 14.67 3.57 -20.93
CA GLU A 100 15.64 4.31 -21.75
C GLU A 100 16.64 5.11 -20.88
N ARG A 101 16.25 5.51 -19.67
CA ARG A 101 17.07 6.33 -18.75
C ARG A 101 18.00 5.53 -17.86
N ILE A 102 17.53 4.38 -17.35
CA ILE A 102 18.34 3.56 -16.44
C ILE A 102 19.56 2.97 -17.15
N THR A 103 20.60 2.69 -16.36
CA THR A 103 21.84 2.08 -16.87
C THR A 103 21.54 0.81 -17.65
N LYS A 104 22.08 0.65 -18.86
CA LYS A 104 21.77 -0.50 -19.74
C LYS A 104 22.30 -1.83 -19.24
N ILE A 105 23.33 -1.81 -18.41
CA ILE A 105 24.00 -3.02 -17.91
C ILE A 105 23.09 -3.70 -16.88
N ASN A 106 22.71 -4.96 -17.15
CA ASN A 106 21.91 -5.82 -16.26
C ASN A 106 20.57 -5.24 -15.78
N ARG A 107 20.02 -4.24 -16.49
CA ARG A 107 18.83 -3.50 -16.04
C ARG A 107 17.60 -4.39 -15.81
N ASP A 108 17.38 -5.36 -16.69
CA ASP A 108 16.22 -6.25 -16.64
C ASP A 108 16.32 -7.18 -15.41
N GLU A 109 17.52 -7.70 -15.14
CA GLU A 109 17.82 -8.53 -13.96
C GLU A 109 17.71 -7.73 -12.66
N MET A 110 18.23 -6.49 -12.63
CA MET A 110 18.14 -5.61 -11.47
C MET A 110 16.69 -5.27 -11.12
N LEU A 111 15.88 -4.92 -12.13
CA LEU A 111 14.46 -4.65 -11.94
C LEU A 111 13.71 -5.88 -11.43
N ALA A 112 13.93 -7.03 -12.05
CA ALA A 112 13.31 -8.28 -11.63
C ALA A 112 13.67 -8.61 -10.17
N SER A 113 14.95 -8.45 -9.80
CA SER A 113 15.46 -8.69 -8.45
C SER A 113 14.82 -7.76 -7.42
N ILE A 114 14.84 -6.43 -7.65
CA ILE A 114 14.24 -5.43 -6.75
C ILE A 114 12.78 -5.74 -6.46
N ILE A 115 12.02 -6.04 -7.51
CA ILE A 115 10.59 -6.29 -7.42
C ILE A 115 10.30 -7.63 -6.74
N GLN A 116 11.04 -8.68 -7.08
CA GLN A 116 10.92 -10.00 -6.46
C GLN A 116 11.23 -9.95 -4.95
N ASP A 117 12.34 -9.33 -4.57
CA ASP A 117 12.79 -9.24 -3.18
C ASP A 117 11.89 -8.33 -2.33
N SER A 118 11.17 -7.41 -2.98
CA SER A 118 10.28 -6.47 -2.30
C SER A 118 8.82 -6.92 -2.26
N GLU A 119 8.43 -7.97 -2.99
CA GLU A 119 7.02 -8.38 -3.14
C GLU A 119 6.35 -8.67 -1.80
N GLU A 120 7.01 -9.45 -0.93
CA GLU A 120 6.48 -9.80 0.39
C GLU A 120 6.23 -8.53 1.24
N ARG A 121 7.19 -7.60 1.22
CA ARG A 121 7.08 -6.32 1.94
C ARG A 121 5.97 -5.45 1.37
N VAL A 122 5.85 -5.36 0.03
CA VAL A 122 4.77 -4.62 -0.62
C VAL A 122 3.42 -5.18 -0.21
N ARG A 123 3.23 -6.51 -0.25
CA ARG A 123 1.99 -7.15 0.22
C ARG A 123 1.69 -6.84 1.68
N GLY A 124 2.73 -6.82 2.52
CA GLY A 124 2.63 -6.47 3.95
C GLY A 124 2.22 -5.01 4.23
N CYS A 125 2.31 -4.10 3.26
CA CYS A 125 1.86 -2.72 3.43
C CYS A 125 0.33 -2.58 3.34
N TYR A 126 -0.38 -3.51 2.70
CA TYR A 126 -1.83 -3.41 2.49
C TYR A 126 -2.59 -4.15 3.59
N ALA A 127 -3.58 -3.46 4.19
CA ALA A 127 -4.41 -4.02 5.25
C ALA A 127 -5.26 -5.23 4.80
N GLU A 128 -5.61 -5.24 3.52
CA GLU A 128 -6.32 -6.34 2.87
C GLU A 128 -5.37 -7.20 2.05
N ALA A 129 -5.64 -8.51 2.05
CA ALA A 129 -4.84 -9.44 1.26
C ALA A 129 -4.99 -9.14 -0.24
N ILE A 130 -3.85 -8.91 -0.90
CA ILE A 130 -3.79 -8.74 -2.35
C ILE A 130 -3.95 -10.12 -3.01
N SER A 131 -5.05 -10.32 -3.75
CA SER A 131 -5.39 -11.59 -4.40
C SER A 131 -4.75 -11.82 -5.78
N PHE A 132 -3.76 -11.01 -6.16
CA PHE A 132 -3.00 -11.20 -7.40
C PHE A 132 -1.91 -12.25 -7.20
N ASP A 133 -1.68 -13.06 -8.24
CA ASP A 133 -0.45 -13.85 -8.37
C ASP A 133 0.78 -12.94 -8.42
N SER A 134 1.95 -13.52 -8.19
CA SER A 134 3.20 -12.76 -8.13
C SER A 134 3.48 -12.01 -9.43
N ASP A 135 3.37 -12.66 -10.58
CA ASP A 135 3.71 -12.02 -11.86
C ASP A 135 2.81 -10.81 -12.14
N THR A 136 1.50 -10.95 -11.92
CA THR A 136 0.56 -9.83 -12.09
C THR A 136 0.85 -8.70 -11.12
N LEU A 137 1.12 -8.99 -9.83
CA LEU A 137 1.41 -7.94 -8.85
C LEU A 137 2.72 -7.20 -9.20
N ARG A 138 3.76 -7.93 -9.59
CA ARG A 138 5.06 -7.37 -9.98
C ARG A 138 4.91 -6.42 -11.18
N GLN A 139 4.11 -6.79 -12.18
CA GLN A 139 3.80 -5.93 -13.32
C GLN A 139 3.09 -4.65 -12.88
N ILE A 140 2.08 -4.74 -12.02
CA ILE A 140 1.36 -3.57 -11.49
C ILE A 140 2.34 -2.63 -10.77
N ILE A 141 3.16 -3.15 -9.84
CA ILE A 141 4.12 -2.35 -9.08
C ILE A 141 5.09 -1.65 -10.03
N LEU A 142 5.67 -2.39 -10.97
CA LEU A 142 6.69 -1.86 -11.88
C LEU A 142 6.13 -0.75 -12.78
N VAL A 143 5.00 -1.00 -13.42
CA VAL A 143 4.37 -0.05 -14.35
C VAL A 143 3.89 1.20 -13.61
N ASP A 144 3.28 1.04 -12.43
CA ASP A 144 2.75 2.17 -11.66
C ASP A 144 3.86 3.00 -11.00
N ALA A 145 4.90 2.36 -10.45
CA ALA A 145 6.02 3.07 -9.83
C ALA A 145 6.86 3.83 -10.87
N THR A 146 7.13 3.23 -12.03
CA THR A 146 7.87 3.91 -13.11
C THR A 146 7.05 5.03 -13.74
N PHE A 147 5.73 4.88 -13.86
CA PHE A 147 4.85 5.98 -14.23
C PHE A 147 5.00 7.16 -13.28
N ILE A 148 4.95 6.93 -11.96
CA ILE A 148 5.10 7.98 -10.94
C ILE A 148 6.45 8.69 -11.09
N ILE A 149 7.55 7.94 -11.20
CA ILE A 149 8.90 8.50 -11.32
C ILE A 149 8.99 9.41 -12.55
N GLU A 150 8.64 8.90 -13.73
CA GLU A 150 8.70 9.67 -14.98
C GLU A 150 7.77 10.88 -14.95
N PHE A 151 6.57 10.74 -14.38
CA PHE A 151 5.62 11.84 -14.27
C PHE A 151 6.15 12.96 -13.37
N PHE A 152 6.80 12.60 -12.26
CA PHE A 152 7.40 13.59 -11.37
C PHE A 152 8.65 14.22 -12.00
N LEU A 153 9.50 13.45 -12.69
CA LEU A 153 10.66 14.00 -13.40
C LEU A 153 10.25 15.04 -14.45
N ARG A 154 9.18 14.77 -15.22
CA ARG A 154 8.60 15.73 -16.17
C ARG A 154 8.05 16.99 -15.50
N ALA A 155 7.56 16.87 -14.26
CA ALA A 155 7.15 18.03 -13.48
C ALA A 155 8.32 18.84 -12.92
N TRP A 156 9.46 18.19 -12.69
CA TRP A 156 10.68 18.81 -12.16
C TRP A 156 11.41 19.65 -13.20
N SER A 157 11.55 19.16 -14.43
CA SER A 157 12.30 19.88 -15.47
C SER A 157 11.82 19.53 -16.88
N GLU A 158 11.75 20.55 -17.74
CA GLU A 158 11.42 20.41 -19.15
C GLU A 158 12.42 19.51 -19.91
N GLN A 159 13.64 19.32 -19.39
CA GLN A 159 14.64 18.42 -19.97
C GLN A 159 14.19 16.95 -19.99
N PHE A 160 13.18 16.59 -19.21
CA PHE A 160 12.61 15.24 -19.19
C PHE A 160 11.51 15.02 -20.22
N LEU A 161 11.07 16.07 -20.93
CA LEU A 161 10.16 16.00 -22.06
C LEU A 161 10.91 15.46 -23.29
N GLY A 162 10.29 14.55 -24.03
CA GLY A 162 10.84 13.97 -25.26
C GLY A 162 10.19 14.55 -26.53
N ASP A 163 10.86 14.39 -27.67
CA ASP A 163 10.40 14.92 -28.97
C ASP A 163 9.03 14.35 -29.44
N ASP A 164 8.64 13.17 -28.94
CA ASP A 164 7.37 12.49 -29.26
C ASP A 164 6.20 12.98 -28.37
N ASP A 165 6.47 13.87 -27.41
CA ASP A 165 5.49 14.43 -26.47
C ASP A 165 4.73 15.63 -27.10
N SER A 166 4.43 15.55 -28.39
CA SER A 166 3.60 16.55 -29.06
C SER A 166 2.24 16.66 -28.35
N ILE A 167 1.85 17.90 -28.06
CA ILE A 167 0.85 18.39 -27.09
C ILE A 167 -0.56 17.74 -27.21
N GLU A 168 -0.83 16.93 -28.23
CA GLU A 168 -2.15 16.34 -28.50
C GLU A 168 -2.49 15.10 -27.64
N ALA A 169 -1.54 14.56 -26.86
CA ALA A 169 -1.75 13.33 -26.08
C ALA A 169 -1.09 13.30 -24.67
N GLU A 170 -0.77 14.44 -24.06
CA GLU A 170 -0.05 14.47 -22.78
C GLU A 170 -0.97 14.26 -21.57
N PRO A 171 -0.65 13.32 -20.64
CA PRO A 171 -1.26 13.26 -19.30
C PRO A 171 -1.17 14.56 -18.52
N TRP A 172 -0.27 15.47 -18.91
CA TRP A 172 -0.12 16.80 -18.30
C TRP A 172 -1.39 17.65 -18.32
N ALA A 173 -2.23 17.53 -19.36
CA ALA A 173 -3.54 18.21 -19.39
C ALA A 173 -4.47 17.74 -18.24
N LEU A 174 -4.21 16.55 -17.69
CA LEU A 174 -4.92 15.96 -16.58
C LEU A 174 -4.17 16.10 -15.25
N LEU A 175 -3.13 16.93 -15.17
CA LEU A 175 -2.25 17.08 -14.00
C LEU A 175 -3.04 17.25 -12.69
N SER A 176 -4.05 18.12 -12.65
CA SER A 176 -4.87 18.34 -11.46
C SER A 176 -5.65 17.10 -11.01
N TRP A 177 -6.14 16.31 -11.97
CA TRP A 177 -6.86 15.06 -11.71
C TRP A 177 -5.91 13.97 -11.25
N ILE A 178 -4.76 13.82 -11.90
CA ILE A 178 -3.69 12.89 -11.51
C ILE A 178 -3.21 13.22 -10.10
N LYS A 179 -2.93 14.49 -9.79
CA LYS A 179 -2.56 14.94 -8.43
C LYS A 179 -3.59 14.55 -7.38
N SER A 180 -4.88 14.60 -7.74
CA SER A 180 -5.98 14.22 -6.85
C SER A 180 -6.05 12.70 -6.64
N ASP A 181 -5.88 11.93 -7.70
CA ASP A 181 -5.87 10.45 -7.64
C ASP A 181 -4.65 9.92 -6.87
N LEU A 182 -3.48 10.54 -7.01
CA LEU A 182 -2.24 10.14 -6.32
C LEU A 182 -2.29 10.31 -4.80
N ILE A 183 -3.27 11.04 -4.26
CA ILE A 183 -3.44 11.28 -2.82
C ILE A 183 -4.70 10.60 -2.27
N LEU A 184 -5.32 9.70 -3.03
CA LEU A 184 -6.40 8.85 -2.54
C LEU A 184 -5.84 7.69 -1.72
N LEU A 185 -6.45 7.43 -0.56
CA LEU A 185 -6.03 6.38 0.37
C LEU A 185 -5.98 4.98 -0.28
N GLU A 186 -6.94 4.68 -1.16
CA GLU A 186 -7.03 3.39 -1.84
C GLU A 186 -6.13 3.29 -3.09
N ASN A 187 -5.42 4.36 -3.45
CA ASN A 187 -4.70 4.48 -4.73
C ASN A 187 -3.20 4.70 -4.50
N GLN A 188 -2.60 3.87 -3.67
CA GLN A 188 -1.23 4.05 -3.20
C GLN A 188 -0.36 2.84 -3.55
N LEU A 189 0.92 3.13 -3.77
CA LEU A 189 2.02 2.18 -3.66
C LEU A 189 2.86 2.53 -2.43
N PRO A 190 3.54 1.55 -1.80
CA PRO A 190 4.51 1.85 -0.75
C PRO A 190 5.63 2.75 -1.27
N PHE A 191 6.02 3.75 -0.49
CA PHE A 191 7.02 4.73 -0.91
C PHE A 191 8.37 4.08 -1.24
N PHE A 192 8.82 3.17 -0.37
CA PHE A 192 10.14 2.52 -0.46
C PHE A 192 10.37 1.79 -1.80
N ILE A 193 9.34 1.23 -2.44
CA ILE A 193 9.54 0.48 -3.69
C ILE A 193 9.73 1.44 -4.87
N ILE A 194 9.12 2.61 -4.82
CA ILE A 194 9.32 3.65 -5.81
C ILE A 194 10.71 4.26 -5.65
N GLU A 195 11.13 4.48 -4.39
CA GLU A 195 12.48 4.96 -4.06
C GLU A 195 13.58 4.00 -4.55
N LYS A 196 13.46 2.70 -4.27
CA LYS A 196 14.40 1.67 -4.80
C LYS A 196 14.50 1.66 -6.32
N LEU A 197 13.40 1.90 -7.02
CA LEU A 197 13.40 1.98 -8.49
C LEU A 197 14.03 3.29 -8.96
N TYR A 198 13.79 4.40 -8.26
CA TYR A 198 14.40 5.69 -8.56
C TYR A 198 15.93 5.65 -8.49
N GLU A 199 16.50 4.90 -7.54
CA GLU A 199 17.94 4.68 -7.38
C GLU A 199 18.62 4.01 -8.60
N LEU A 200 17.86 3.45 -9.55
CA LEU A 200 18.40 2.90 -10.80
C LEU A 200 18.76 3.98 -11.84
N LEU A 201 18.28 5.21 -11.64
CA LEU A 201 18.60 6.34 -12.50
C LEU A 201 20.07 6.75 -12.32
N PRO A 202 20.70 7.36 -13.34
CA PRO A 202 22.10 7.76 -13.29
C PRO A 202 22.31 9.06 -12.48
N LEU A 203 21.92 9.05 -11.20
CA LEU A 203 21.90 10.23 -10.32
C LEU A 203 23.29 10.90 -10.20
N ASP A 204 24.35 10.10 -10.03
CA ASP A 204 25.72 10.60 -9.87
C ASP A 204 26.34 11.13 -11.17
N GLN A 205 25.83 10.69 -12.32
CA GLN A 205 26.38 11.08 -13.64
C GLN A 205 25.84 12.43 -14.09
N SER A 206 24.65 12.81 -13.61
CA SER A 206 23.94 14.02 -13.99
C SER A 206 23.26 14.71 -12.78
N PRO A 207 24.03 15.14 -11.77
CA PRO A 207 23.50 15.70 -10.53
C PRO A 207 22.80 17.05 -10.72
N SER A 208 23.02 17.74 -11.85
CA SER A 208 22.30 18.96 -12.21
C SER A 208 20.94 18.69 -12.88
N ILE A 209 20.64 17.44 -13.22
CA ILE A 209 19.46 17.04 -13.98
C ILE A 209 18.45 16.34 -13.07
N TYR A 210 18.92 15.35 -12.29
CA TYR A 210 18.08 14.57 -11.39
C TYR A 210 18.09 15.14 -9.96
N PRO A 211 16.95 15.14 -9.25
CA PRO A 211 16.93 15.30 -7.81
C PRO A 211 17.79 14.26 -7.11
N SER A 212 18.36 14.64 -5.97
CA SER A 212 19.27 13.81 -5.18
C SER A 212 18.59 12.56 -4.60
N SER A 213 17.28 12.60 -4.41
CA SER A 213 16.47 11.49 -3.88
C SER A 213 15.05 11.51 -4.44
N PHE A 214 14.37 10.36 -4.33
CA PHE A 214 12.96 10.28 -4.67
C PHE A 214 12.09 11.12 -3.72
N LEU A 215 12.52 11.27 -2.46
CA LEU A 215 11.87 12.14 -1.49
C LEU A 215 11.91 13.60 -1.93
N GLU A 216 13.08 14.13 -2.34
CA GLU A 216 13.20 15.48 -2.87
C GLU A 216 12.27 15.69 -4.08
N LEU A 217 12.29 14.76 -5.04
CA LEU A 217 11.44 14.80 -6.22
C LEU A 217 9.94 14.84 -5.86
N THR A 218 9.52 13.97 -4.95
CA THR A 218 8.13 13.89 -4.46
C THR A 218 7.74 15.16 -3.71
N PHE A 219 8.65 15.69 -2.89
CA PHE A 219 8.43 16.87 -2.08
C PHE A 219 8.17 18.10 -2.97
N ASN A 220 8.99 18.28 -4.01
CA ASN A 220 8.79 19.34 -5.00
C ASN A 220 7.44 19.18 -5.73
N PHE A 221 7.08 17.96 -6.16
CA PHE A 221 5.81 17.72 -6.84
C PHE A 221 4.57 18.11 -5.99
N PHE A 222 4.64 17.86 -4.68
CA PHE A 222 3.57 18.17 -3.73
C PHE A 222 3.79 19.46 -2.93
N GLU A 223 4.76 20.30 -3.28
CA GLU A 223 5.13 21.51 -2.51
C GLU A 223 3.94 22.43 -2.27
N TYR A 224 3.01 22.53 -3.24
CA TYR A 224 1.78 23.31 -3.13
C TYR A 224 0.84 22.89 -1.97
N LYS A 225 1.09 21.72 -1.36
CA LYS A 225 0.36 21.18 -0.19
C LYS A 225 1.11 21.44 1.12
N ASN A 226 2.38 21.86 1.08
CA ASN A 226 3.26 22.02 2.25
C ASN A 226 2.93 23.27 3.07
N VAL A 227 1.86 23.19 3.87
CA VAL A 227 1.42 24.31 4.73
C VAL A 227 2.40 24.57 5.89
N GLN A 228 3.11 23.53 6.35
CA GLN A 228 4.09 23.65 7.43
C GLN A 228 5.42 24.29 7.01
N MET A 229 5.64 24.52 5.70
CA MET A 229 6.88 25.09 5.16
C MET A 229 8.15 24.33 5.57
N ILE A 230 8.03 23.03 5.82
CA ILE A 230 9.20 22.17 6.12
C ILE A 230 9.99 21.90 4.84
N ARG A 231 11.23 21.46 4.99
CA ARG A 231 12.09 21.03 3.89
C ARG A 231 12.15 19.51 3.81
N HIS A 232 12.51 19.00 2.64
CA HIS A 232 12.61 17.56 2.43
C HIS A 232 13.69 16.90 3.30
N ASP A 233 14.80 17.60 3.59
CA ASP A 233 15.90 17.12 4.43
C ASP A 233 15.57 17.05 5.93
N GLU A 234 14.40 17.57 6.32
CA GLU A 234 13.87 17.41 7.68
C GLU A 234 13.08 16.09 7.84
N ILE A 235 12.79 15.39 6.74
CA ILE A 235 12.04 14.13 6.74
C ILE A 235 12.98 12.97 6.45
N ASP A 236 12.89 11.96 7.31
CA ASP A 236 13.53 10.66 7.11
C ASP A 236 12.69 9.83 6.13
N SER A 237 13.20 9.56 4.92
CA SER A 237 12.45 8.85 3.88
C SER A 237 12.06 7.43 4.29
N GLU A 238 12.84 6.77 5.16
CA GLU A 238 12.52 5.44 5.68
C GLU A 238 11.23 5.42 6.51
N LYS A 239 10.82 6.58 7.05
CA LYS A 239 9.57 6.74 7.82
C LYS A 239 8.37 7.07 6.95
N VAL A 240 8.56 7.42 5.68
CA VAL A 240 7.46 7.75 4.76
C VAL A 240 6.88 6.46 4.20
N MET A 241 5.61 6.19 4.48
CA MET A 241 4.99 4.92 4.08
C MET A 241 4.42 4.95 2.66
N HIS A 242 3.81 6.06 2.25
CA HIS A 242 3.22 6.34 0.93
C HIS A 242 2.86 7.84 0.85
N PHE A 243 2.30 8.34 -0.25
CA PHE A 243 2.07 9.78 -0.45
C PHE A 243 1.10 10.40 0.54
N VAL A 244 -0.01 9.72 0.86
CA VAL A 244 -0.95 10.22 1.88
C VAL A 244 -0.29 10.33 3.26
N ASP A 245 0.69 9.47 3.57
CA ASP A 245 1.47 9.57 4.81
C ASP A 245 2.44 10.76 4.77
N LEU A 246 3.12 11.00 3.64
CA LEU A 246 3.93 12.20 3.44
C LEU A 246 3.12 13.49 3.64
N LEU A 247 1.89 13.55 3.12
CA LEU A 247 1.03 14.72 3.31
C LEU A 247 0.71 15.01 4.78
N ARG A 248 0.81 14.03 5.69
CA ARG A 248 0.66 14.30 7.12
C ARG A 248 1.73 15.26 7.62
N TYR A 249 2.96 15.17 7.11
CA TYR A 249 4.05 16.11 7.45
C TYR A 249 3.73 17.53 6.98
N PHE A 250 3.00 17.66 5.87
CA PHE A 250 2.65 18.96 5.29
C PHE A 250 1.51 19.67 6.03
N TYR A 251 0.69 18.93 6.76
CA TYR A 251 -0.50 19.47 7.43
C TYR A 251 -0.43 19.43 8.96
N LEU A 252 0.23 18.45 9.55
CA LEU A 252 0.33 18.32 11.00
C LEU A 252 1.51 19.12 11.54
N PRO A 253 1.33 19.92 12.59
CA PRO A 253 2.44 20.56 13.27
C PRO A 253 3.48 19.55 13.78
N PRO A 254 4.78 19.87 13.80
CA PRO A 254 5.84 18.95 14.22
C PRO A 254 5.62 18.29 15.58
N HIS A 255 5.00 18.99 16.54
CA HIS A 255 4.69 18.46 17.88
C HIS A 255 3.61 17.37 17.87
N GLN A 256 2.75 17.30 16.85
CA GLN A 256 1.73 16.26 16.70
C GLN A 256 2.25 15.03 15.95
N MET A 257 3.40 15.15 15.26
CA MET A 257 4.06 14.03 14.60
C MET A 257 4.79 13.12 15.59
N LEU A 258 5.11 13.62 16.79
CA LEU A 258 5.82 12.92 17.86
C LEU A 258 4.91 12.13 18.82
N LEU A 259 3.59 12.15 18.63
CA LEU A 259 2.70 11.40 19.52
C LEU A 259 2.89 9.88 19.31
N PRO A 260 3.25 9.11 20.35
CA PRO A 260 3.53 7.69 20.22
C PRO A 260 2.28 6.91 19.77
N LYS A 261 2.54 5.81 19.06
CA LYS A 261 1.59 4.77 18.61
C LYS A 261 0.85 4.04 19.76
N GLU A 262 0.75 4.61 20.96
CA GLU A 262 0.32 3.93 22.18
C GLU A 262 -1.16 4.13 22.55
N VAL A 263 -1.97 4.82 21.73
CA VAL A 263 -3.40 5.06 22.03
C VAL A 263 -4.35 4.07 21.34
N LEU A 264 -3.82 2.99 20.76
CA LEU A 264 -4.64 1.89 20.21
C LEU A 264 -4.12 0.55 20.75
N MET A 265 -4.33 0.33 22.05
CA MET A 265 -4.42 -1.01 22.66
C MET A 265 -5.82 -1.20 23.23
#